data_AF-A0A1B8FDC6-F1
#
_entry.id   AF-A0A1B8FDC6-F1
#
_cell.length_a   1.000
_cell.length_b   1.000
_cell.length_c   1.000
_cell.angle_alpha   90.00
_cell.angle_beta   90.00
_cell.angle_gamma   90.00
#
_symmetry.space_group_name_H-M   'P 1'
#
loop_
_entity.id
_entity.type
_entity.pdbx_description
1 polymer ?
#
loop_
_entity_poly.entity_id
_entity_poly.type
_entity_poly.pdbx_seq_one_letter_code
_entity_poly.pdbx_strand_id
1 'polypeptide(L)'
;MAAATKTLGFGVTSSTTYEAPYSLARKFSTVDHLTNGRVAWNIVTSYLDSAARNFLGNSQVHVPHDTRYAIAHEYLDVCYKLWEGSWRDDATDSRYKLSGSYADPAGVRQIEHRTPFIFQAGTSSSGRTFAAQHAEAVFLNGHAPHLVRPSVDSIRDKAESLGRPRDAIKIVAGLLVIVDETD
;
A
#
# COMPACT_ATOMS: atom_id res chain seq x y z
N MET A 1 3.53 -10.09 18.10
CA MET A 1 4.44 -10.31 16.95
C MET A 1 5.61 -9.33 16.95
N ALA A 2 5.39 -8.03 16.71
CA ALA A 2 6.47 -7.03 16.62
C ALA A 2 7.52 -7.10 17.75
N ALA A 3 7.09 -7.03 19.01
CA ALA A 3 7.98 -7.07 20.19
C ALA A 3 8.76 -8.40 20.38
N ALA A 4 8.35 -9.48 19.70
CA ALA A 4 9.01 -10.79 19.77
C ALA A 4 9.99 -11.02 18.60
N THR A 5 10.21 -10.03 17.73
CA THR A 5 11.00 -10.16 16.50
C THR A 5 11.82 -8.89 16.24
N LYS A 6 13.05 -9.03 15.75
CA LYS A 6 13.92 -7.88 15.43
C LYS A 6 13.88 -7.45 13.96
N THR A 7 13.73 -8.41 13.04
CA THR A 7 13.91 -8.20 11.59
C THR A 7 12.72 -8.62 10.73
N LEU A 8 11.74 -9.36 11.27
CA LEU A 8 10.59 -9.83 10.50
C LEU A 8 9.66 -8.66 10.13
N GLY A 9 9.29 -8.56 8.85
CA GLY A 9 8.30 -7.60 8.34
C GLY A 9 6.86 -8.11 8.40
N PHE A 10 5.90 -7.20 8.44
CA PHE A 10 4.47 -7.51 8.62
C PHE A 10 3.61 -6.92 7.48
N GLY A 11 3.29 -7.76 6.49
CA GLY A 11 2.32 -7.42 5.44
C GLY A 11 0.89 -7.46 5.96
N VAL A 12 0.23 -6.31 6.04
CA VAL A 12 -1.17 -6.16 6.50
C VAL A 12 -2.06 -5.82 5.32
N THR A 13 -3.11 -6.61 5.09
CA THR A 13 -4.09 -6.33 4.02
C THR A 13 -5.16 -5.37 4.54
N SER A 14 -5.40 -4.27 3.81
CA SER A 14 -6.52 -3.36 4.08
C SER A 14 -7.08 -2.78 2.79
N SER A 15 -8.38 -2.46 2.79
CA SER A 15 -9.12 -2.05 1.59
C SER A 15 -9.32 -0.54 1.48
N THR A 16 -9.06 0.01 0.30
CA THR A 16 -9.29 1.42 -0.04
C THR A 16 -10.76 1.76 -0.33
N THR A 17 -11.66 0.78 -0.30
CA THR A 17 -13.02 0.96 -0.84
C THR A 17 -14.08 1.32 0.22
N TYR A 18 -13.77 1.20 1.52
CA TYR A 18 -14.76 1.34 2.59
C TYR A 18 -14.35 2.19 3.82
N GLU A 19 -13.12 2.07 4.34
CA GLU A 19 -12.65 2.88 5.48
C GLU A 19 -12.05 4.21 5.00
N ALA A 20 -12.35 5.36 5.61
CA ALA A 20 -11.77 6.64 5.20
C ALA A 20 -10.22 6.69 5.33
N PRO A 21 -9.49 7.26 4.35
CA PRO A 21 -8.02 7.19 4.29
C PRO A 21 -7.28 7.84 5.45
N TYR A 22 -7.83 8.88 6.09
CA TYR A 22 -7.23 9.52 7.27
C TYR A 22 -7.10 8.55 8.46
N SER A 23 -8.14 7.73 8.68
CA SER A 23 -8.13 6.71 9.74
C SER A 23 -7.09 5.63 9.47
N LEU A 24 -6.94 5.23 8.21
CA LEU A 24 -5.94 4.25 7.79
C LEU A 24 -4.51 4.80 7.89
N ALA A 25 -4.27 6.03 7.43
CA ALA A 25 -2.98 6.68 7.49
C ALA A 25 -2.43 6.71 8.93
N ARG A 26 -3.26 7.13 9.88
CA ARG A 26 -2.91 7.13 11.32
C ARG A 26 -2.65 5.72 11.86
N LYS A 27 -3.43 4.70 11.45
CA LYS A 27 -3.19 3.30 11.85
C LYS A 27 -1.81 2.83 11.40
N PHE A 28 -1.45 3.05 10.14
CA PHE A 28 -0.18 2.58 9.59
C PHE A 28 1.02 3.34 10.17
N SER A 29 1.00 4.67 10.29
CA SER A 29 2.08 5.41 10.98
C SER A 29 2.27 4.96 12.43
N THR A 30 1.18 4.67 13.14
CA THR A 30 1.23 4.14 14.51
C THR A 30 1.90 2.76 14.56
N VAL A 31 1.52 1.84 13.66
CA VAL A 31 2.10 0.50 13.61
C VAL A 31 3.54 0.53 13.08
N ASP A 32 3.90 1.46 12.19
CA ASP A 32 5.26 1.61 11.71
C ASP A 32 6.21 2.03 12.84
N HIS A 33 5.89 3.09 13.58
CA HIS A 33 6.64 3.50 14.77
C HIS A 33 6.71 2.36 15.83
N LEU A 34 5.62 1.62 16.05
CA LEU A 34 5.61 0.48 16.98
C LEU A 34 6.37 -0.76 16.46
N THR A 35 6.73 -0.82 15.18
CA THR A 35 7.49 -1.93 14.58
C THR A 35 8.93 -1.55 14.23
N ASN A 36 9.27 -0.25 14.23
CA ASN A 36 10.49 0.35 13.70
C ASN A 36 10.67 0.09 12.19
N GLY A 37 9.78 0.62 11.35
CA GLY A 37 9.96 0.53 9.89
C GLY A 37 9.68 -0.86 9.29
N ARG A 38 8.82 -1.67 9.92
CA ARG A 38 8.62 -3.10 9.53
C ARG A 38 7.16 -3.44 9.18
N VAL A 39 6.30 -2.47 8.94
CA VAL A 39 4.95 -2.73 8.41
C VAL A 39 4.92 -2.52 6.88
N ALA A 40 4.12 -3.32 6.18
CA ALA A 40 3.83 -3.13 4.76
C ALA A 40 2.32 -3.23 4.53
N TRP A 41 1.76 -2.44 3.61
CA TRP A 41 0.34 -2.48 3.28
C TRP A 41 0.10 -3.25 1.97
N ASN A 42 -0.58 -4.38 2.06
CA ASN A 42 -1.15 -5.03 0.88
C ASN A 42 -2.46 -4.30 0.48
N ILE A 43 -2.37 -3.43 -0.52
CA ILE A 43 -3.49 -2.60 -0.99
C ILE A 43 -4.44 -3.43 -1.86
N VAL A 44 -5.70 -3.51 -1.42
CA VAL A 44 -6.79 -4.20 -2.12
C VAL A 44 -8.00 -3.30 -2.31
N THR A 45 -8.83 -3.61 -3.29
CA THR A 45 -10.05 -2.86 -3.65
C THR A 45 -11.35 -3.55 -3.21
N SER A 46 -11.27 -4.60 -2.39
CA SER A 46 -12.37 -5.56 -2.13
C SER A 46 -12.96 -6.19 -3.41
N TYR A 47 -13.80 -7.22 -3.26
CA TYR A 47 -14.66 -7.75 -4.35
C TYR A 47 -15.87 -8.57 -3.87
N LEU A 48 -16.05 -8.73 -2.56
CA LEU A 48 -17.13 -9.53 -1.99
C LEU A 48 -18.34 -8.63 -1.72
N ASP A 49 -19.48 -8.98 -2.32
CA ASP A 49 -20.78 -8.34 -2.09
C ASP A 49 -21.17 -8.26 -0.60
N SER A 50 -20.83 -9.30 0.19
CA SER A 50 -21.04 -9.30 1.63
C SER A 50 -20.29 -8.18 2.36
N ALA A 51 -19.12 -7.76 1.88
CA ALA A 51 -18.42 -6.60 2.43
C ALA A 51 -19.09 -5.29 2.00
N ALA A 52 -19.47 -5.17 0.72
CA ALA A 52 -20.19 -4.00 0.21
C ALA A 52 -21.49 -3.73 1.00
N ARG A 53 -22.32 -4.76 1.22
CA ARG A 53 -23.59 -4.63 1.97
C ARG A 53 -23.41 -4.24 3.45
N ASN A 54 -22.32 -4.67 4.10
CA ASN A 54 -22.05 -4.31 5.50
C ASN A 54 -21.46 -2.90 5.66
N PHE A 55 -20.71 -2.38 4.68
CA PHE A 55 -20.13 -1.03 4.74
C PHE A 55 -20.99 0.06 4.09
N LEU A 56 -21.75 -0.27 3.04
CA LEU A 56 -22.56 0.68 2.26
C LEU A 56 -24.07 0.52 2.48
N GLY A 57 -24.49 -0.54 3.19
CA GLY A 57 -25.89 -0.90 3.40
C GLY A 57 -26.47 -1.77 2.27
N ASN A 58 -27.54 -2.51 2.59
CA ASN A 58 -28.19 -3.47 1.69
C ASN A 58 -28.82 -2.87 0.42
N SER A 59 -28.91 -1.54 0.30
CA SER A 59 -29.52 -0.82 -0.82
C SER A 59 -28.52 -0.22 -1.82
N GLN A 60 -27.21 -0.28 -1.55
CA GLN A 60 -26.20 0.29 -2.46
C GLN A 60 -25.62 -0.74 -3.42
N VAL A 61 -25.46 -0.32 -4.68
CA VAL A 61 -24.87 -1.14 -5.75
C VAL A 61 -23.37 -1.35 -5.47
N HIS A 62 -22.89 -2.59 -5.62
CA HIS A 62 -21.47 -2.90 -5.52
C HIS A 62 -20.64 -2.03 -6.48
N VAL A 63 -19.68 -1.26 -5.94
CA VAL A 63 -18.84 -0.33 -6.69
C VAL A 63 -18.19 -1.02 -7.92
N PRO A 64 -18.33 -0.49 -9.15
CA PRO A 64 -17.85 -1.14 -10.37
C PRO A 64 -16.33 -1.39 -10.38
N HIS A 65 -15.88 -2.40 -11.16
CA HIS A 65 -14.50 -2.92 -11.08
C HIS A 65 -13.43 -1.82 -11.11
N ASP A 66 -13.45 -0.98 -12.15
CA ASP A 66 -12.44 0.06 -12.38
C ASP A 66 -12.66 1.30 -11.53
N THR A 67 -13.91 1.61 -11.18
CA THR A 67 -14.25 2.69 -10.22
C THR A 67 -13.55 2.48 -8.88
N ARG A 68 -13.40 1.24 -8.40
CA ARG A 68 -12.65 0.95 -7.17
C ARG A 68 -11.15 1.23 -7.30
N TYR A 69 -10.55 1.08 -8.49
CA TYR A 69 -9.16 1.47 -8.74
C TYR A 69 -9.00 2.98 -8.88
N ALA A 70 -9.99 3.69 -9.45
CA ALA A 70 -10.03 5.15 -9.43
C ALA A 70 -10.12 5.71 -8.00
N ILE A 71 -11.04 5.17 -7.18
CA ILE A 71 -11.13 5.47 -5.74
C ILE A 71 -9.79 5.17 -5.06
N ALA A 72 -9.17 4.02 -5.34
CA ALA A 72 -7.89 3.68 -4.74
C ALA A 72 -6.77 4.68 -5.10
N HIS A 73 -6.73 5.26 -6.30
CA HIS A 73 -5.74 6.29 -6.63
C HIS A 73 -5.88 7.54 -5.74
N GLU A 74 -7.11 8.04 -5.58
CA GLU A 74 -7.41 9.21 -4.72
C GLU A 74 -7.22 8.89 -3.24
N TYR A 75 -7.61 7.70 -2.80
CA TYR A 75 -7.40 7.21 -1.44
C TYR A 75 -5.94 7.31 -1.02
N LEU A 76 -5.08 6.87 -1.91
CA LEU A 76 -3.66 6.72 -1.68
C LEU A 76 -2.98 8.08 -1.78
N ASP A 77 -3.41 8.94 -2.73
CA ASP A 77 -3.10 10.37 -2.72
C ASP A 77 -3.30 11.03 -1.33
N VAL A 78 -4.40 10.74 -0.62
CA VAL A 78 -4.58 11.22 0.75
C VAL A 78 -3.46 10.73 1.67
N CYS A 79 -3.16 9.43 1.64
CA CYS A 79 -2.16 8.81 2.52
C CYS A 79 -0.76 9.43 2.36
N TYR A 80 -0.25 9.64 1.14
CA TYR A 80 1.11 10.21 0.96
C TYR A 80 1.26 11.60 1.50
N LYS A 81 0.20 12.40 1.47
CA LYS A 81 0.30 13.73 2.06
C LYS A 81 0.16 13.73 3.57
N LEU A 82 -0.47 12.71 4.15
CA LEU A 82 -0.45 12.51 5.60
C LEU A 82 0.91 11.98 6.09
N TRP A 83 1.61 11.18 5.27
CA TRP A 83 2.92 10.60 5.58
C TRP A 83 4.10 11.49 5.17
N GLU A 84 4.33 11.66 3.86
CA GLU A 84 5.45 12.44 3.28
C GLU A 84 5.18 13.97 3.25
N GLY A 85 3.91 14.36 3.32
CA GLY A 85 3.49 15.74 3.12
C GLY A 85 3.43 16.56 4.42
N SER A 86 2.66 16.09 5.39
CA SER A 86 2.09 16.93 6.46
C SER A 86 3.12 17.34 7.53
N TRP A 87 4.21 16.58 7.69
CA TRP A 87 5.30 16.87 8.63
C TRP A 87 6.62 16.90 7.87
N ARG A 88 7.50 17.83 8.24
CA ARG A 88 8.88 17.94 7.75
C ARG A 88 9.81 17.08 8.63
N ASP A 89 10.84 16.47 8.06
CA ASP A 89 11.72 15.50 8.73
C ASP A 89 12.27 15.97 10.10
N ASP A 90 12.67 17.25 10.19
CA ASP A 90 13.24 17.83 11.41
C ASP A 90 12.20 18.45 12.37
N ALA A 91 10.90 18.37 12.05
CA ALA A 91 9.83 19.06 12.79
C ALA A 91 9.66 18.57 14.24
N THR A 92 10.30 17.48 14.66
CA THR A 92 10.30 16.97 16.05
C THR A 92 11.70 16.87 16.67
N ASP A 93 12.70 17.53 16.06
CA ASP A 93 14.09 17.51 16.53
C ASP A 93 14.25 17.97 17.98
N SER A 94 15.20 17.35 18.67
CA SER A 94 15.71 17.69 19.99
C SER A 94 15.88 19.19 20.26
N ARG A 95 16.26 19.99 19.26
CA ARG A 95 16.46 21.44 19.39
C ARG A 95 15.22 22.20 19.87
N TYR A 96 14.01 21.76 19.50
CA TYR A 96 12.75 22.41 19.90
C TYR A 96 12.42 22.16 21.38
N LYS A 97 12.87 21.04 21.94
CA LYS A 97 12.64 20.70 23.36
C LYS A 97 13.34 21.70 24.29
N LEU A 98 14.44 22.30 23.84
CA LEU A 98 15.16 23.37 24.55
C LEU A 98 14.41 24.73 24.49
N SER A 99 13.57 24.95 23.49
CA SER A 99 12.70 26.15 23.39
C SER A 99 11.31 25.94 24.00
N GLY A 100 11.10 24.86 24.76
CA GLY A 100 9.81 24.53 25.38
C GLY A 100 8.73 24.04 24.40
N SER A 101 9.08 23.75 23.14
CA SER A 101 8.14 23.26 22.12
C SER A 101 8.41 21.78 21.81
N TYR A 102 7.35 20.98 21.66
CA TYR A 102 7.54 19.57 21.26
C TYR A 102 7.90 19.42 19.77
N ALA A 103 7.40 20.32 18.93
CA ALA A 103 7.56 20.30 17.49
C ALA A 103 7.60 21.73 16.92
N ASP A 104 8.07 21.87 15.67
CA ASP A 104 8.06 23.10 14.90
C ASP A 104 6.67 23.38 14.30
N PRO A 105 5.97 24.47 14.66
CA PRO A 105 4.70 24.84 14.03
C PRO A 105 4.84 25.14 12.52
N ALA A 106 5.99 25.61 12.06
CA ALA A 106 6.30 25.81 10.65
C ALA A 106 6.84 24.53 9.96
N GLY A 107 7.05 23.45 10.71
CA GLY A 107 7.37 22.12 10.22
C GLY A 107 6.14 21.23 9.99
N VAL A 108 4.93 21.69 10.33
CA VAL A 108 3.67 20.96 10.17
C VAL A 108 2.72 21.75 9.28
N ARG A 109 2.11 21.09 8.29
CA ARG A 109 1.17 21.69 7.34
C ARG A 109 -0.06 20.82 7.11
N GLN A 110 -1.16 21.48 6.77
CA GLN A 110 -2.34 20.84 6.17
C GLN A 110 -2.02 20.36 4.75
N ILE A 111 -2.87 19.49 4.20
CA ILE A 111 -2.62 18.79 2.93
C ILE A 111 -3.49 19.34 1.79
N GLU A 112 -2.88 19.60 0.63
CA GLU A 112 -3.56 19.97 -0.62
C GLU A 112 -3.33 18.88 -1.69
N HIS A 113 -4.35 18.51 -2.48
CA HIS A 113 -4.47 17.14 -2.99
C HIS A 113 -4.00 16.82 -4.44
N ARG A 114 -2.76 16.28 -4.64
CA ARG A 114 -2.24 15.43 -5.77
C ARG A 114 -1.08 14.44 -5.35
N THR A 115 -0.97 13.25 -6.00
CA THR A 115 -0.36 11.90 -5.61
C THR A 115 1.21 11.80 -5.69
N PRO A 116 1.99 10.68 -5.51
CA PRO A 116 1.76 9.20 -5.22
C PRO A 116 2.76 8.38 -4.30
N PHE A 117 2.49 7.06 -3.99
CA PHE A 117 3.46 5.90 -3.79
C PHE A 117 2.91 4.54 -3.13
N ILE A 118 2.86 3.36 -3.80
CA ILE A 118 2.00 2.16 -3.42
C ILE A 118 2.76 0.81 -3.17
N PHE A 119 2.04 -0.24 -2.72
CA PHE A 119 2.38 -1.69 -2.76
C PHE A 119 1.12 -2.52 -3.11
N GLN A 120 1.14 -3.58 -3.94
CA GLN A 120 -0.06 -4.00 -4.71
C GLN A 120 -0.26 -5.53 -4.97
N ALA A 121 -1.49 -5.99 -5.22
CA ALA A 121 -1.80 -7.42 -5.54
C ALA A 121 -2.91 -7.68 -6.59
N GLY A 122 -3.36 -6.67 -7.34
CA GLY A 122 -4.48 -6.75 -8.30
C GLY A 122 -4.02 -7.07 -9.73
N THR A 123 -4.39 -8.25 -10.25
CA THR A 123 -3.84 -8.84 -11.49
C THR A 123 -4.59 -8.48 -12.80
N SER A 124 -5.69 -7.73 -12.74
CA SER A 124 -6.45 -7.25 -13.92
C SER A 124 -5.69 -6.16 -14.68
N SER A 125 -6.12 -5.78 -15.90
CA SER A 125 -5.38 -4.77 -16.71
C SER A 125 -5.19 -3.44 -15.97
N SER A 126 -6.28 -2.94 -15.36
CA SER A 126 -6.33 -1.75 -14.51
C SER A 126 -5.46 -1.90 -13.27
N GLY A 127 -5.54 -3.07 -12.60
CA GLY A 127 -4.69 -3.41 -11.47
C GLY A 127 -3.19 -3.39 -11.82
N ARG A 128 -2.79 -3.92 -12.98
CA ARG A 128 -1.39 -3.86 -13.46
C ARG A 128 -0.93 -2.44 -13.80
N THR A 129 -1.80 -1.59 -14.35
CA THR A 129 -1.46 -0.17 -14.59
C THR A 129 -1.25 0.58 -13.27
N PHE A 130 -2.18 0.39 -12.34
CA PHE A 130 -2.13 0.92 -10.98
C PHE A 130 -0.88 0.44 -10.23
N ALA A 131 -0.52 -0.84 -10.38
CA ALA A 131 0.73 -1.39 -9.86
C ALA A 131 1.97 -0.77 -10.51
N ALA A 132 2.00 -0.66 -11.84
CA ALA A 132 3.12 -0.11 -12.57
C ALA A 132 3.42 1.35 -12.20
N GLN A 133 2.39 2.18 -12.08
CA GLN A 133 2.52 3.60 -11.70
C GLN A 133 3.15 3.78 -10.33
N HIS A 134 2.83 2.91 -9.36
CA HIS A 134 3.00 3.25 -7.96
C HIS A 134 3.65 2.17 -7.09
N ALA A 135 3.55 0.87 -7.41
CA ALA A 135 3.93 -0.23 -6.51
C ALA A 135 5.45 -0.43 -6.35
N GLU A 136 5.96 -0.61 -5.12
CA GLU A 136 7.31 -1.16 -4.86
C GLU A 136 7.40 -2.67 -5.01
N ALA A 137 6.31 -3.38 -4.72
CA ALA A 137 6.21 -4.80 -5.03
C ALA A 137 4.79 -5.21 -5.43
N VAL A 138 4.72 -6.29 -6.19
CA VAL A 138 3.46 -6.92 -6.62
C VAL A 138 3.43 -8.38 -6.19
N PHE A 139 2.36 -8.76 -5.50
CA PHE A 139 2.04 -10.17 -5.29
C PHE A 139 1.31 -10.76 -6.49
N LEU A 140 1.80 -11.89 -6.99
CA LEU A 140 1.20 -12.66 -8.08
C LEU A 140 0.92 -14.10 -7.63
N ASN A 141 -0.28 -14.61 -7.92
CA ASN A 141 -0.59 -16.02 -7.77
C ASN A 141 -0.30 -16.77 -9.08
N GLY A 142 0.43 -17.88 -9.01
CA GLY A 142 0.73 -18.73 -10.16
C GLY A 142 1.82 -19.75 -9.87
N HIS A 143 1.53 -21.03 -10.11
CA HIS A 143 2.29 -22.16 -9.55
C HIS A 143 3.43 -22.67 -10.46
N ALA A 144 3.76 -21.96 -11.54
CA ALA A 144 4.90 -22.27 -12.40
C ALA A 144 5.47 -21.00 -13.07
N PRO A 145 6.79 -20.91 -13.33
CA PRO A 145 7.42 -19.71 -13.90
C PRO A 145 6.82 -19.22 -15.22
N HIS A 146 6.37 -20.15 -16.08
CA HIS A 146 5.77 -19.81 -17.37
C HIS A 146 4.36 -19.20 -17.25
N LEU A 147 3.64 -19.45 -16.14
CA LEU A 147 2.31 -18.87 -15.88
C LEU A 147 2.41 -17.43 -15.36
N VAL A 148 3.40 -17.14 -14.51
CA VAL A 148 3.59 -15.79 -13.95
C VAL A 148 4.31 -14.83 -14.90
N ARG A 149 5.22 -15.34 -15.76
CA ARG A 149 6.04 -14.54 -16.68
C ARG A 149 5.25 -13.47 -17.47
N PRO A 150 4.15 -13.78 -18.19
CA PRO A 150 3.42 -12.77 -18.97
C PRO A 150 2.80 -11.65 -18.11
N SER A 151 2.55 -11.90 -16.82
CA SER A 151 2.09 -10.87 -15.90
C SER A 151 3.24 -10.03 -15.35
N VAL A 152 4.40 -10.64 -15.07
CA VAL A 152 5.63 -9.94 -14.67
C VAL A 152 6.12 -9.01 -15.76
N ASP A 153 6.25 -9.50 -16.98
CA ASP A 153 6.74 -8.73 -18.12
C ASP A 153 5.79 -7.54 -18.37
N SER A 154 4.48 -7.79 -18.42
CA SER A 154 3.42 -6.77 -18.54
C SER A 154 3.41 -5.69 -17.44
N ILE A 155 3.87 -6.01 -16.22
CA ILE A 155 4.00 -5.01 -15.14
C ILE A 155 5.27 -4.17 -15.34
N ARG A 156 6.39 -4.79 -15.72
CA ARG A 156 7.68 -4.11 -15.94
C ARG A 156 7.66 -3.21 -17.17
N ASP A 157 7.04 -3.66 -18.27
CA ASP A 157 6.85 -2.86 -19.49
C ASP A 157 6.02 -1.60 -19.19
N LYS A 158 4.94 -1.75 -18.41
CA LYS A 158 4.14 -0.61 -17.96
C LYS A 158 4.95 0.33 -17.06
N ALA A 159 5.74 -0.19 -16.10
CA ALA A 159 6.54 0.64 -15.20
C ALA A 159 7.56 1.49 -15.96
N GLU A 160 8.22 0.90 -16.96
CA GLU A 160 9.16 1.58 -17.85
C GLU A 160 8.48 2.64 -18.73
N SER A 161 7.29 2.35 -19.28
CA SER A 161 6.48 3.35 -20.00
C SER A 161 6.00 4.54 -19.13
N LEU A 162 6.14 4.42 -17.81
CA LEU A 162 5.80 5.42 -16.80
C LEU A 162 7.05 6.05 -16.16
N GLY A 163 8.24 5.83 -16.73
CA GLY A 163 9.51 6.41 -16.27
C GLY A 163 10.14 5.75 -15.04
N ARG A 164 9.63 4.58 -14.60
CA ARG A 164 10.21 3.81 -13.48
C ARG A 164 11.11 2.69 -13.99
N PRO A 165 12.27 2.41 -13.36
CA PRO A 165 13.13 1.29 -13.73
C PRO A 165 12.41 -0.06 -13.72
N ARG A 166 12.74 -0.96 -14.66
CA ARG A 166 12.12 -2.31 -14.79
C ARG A 166 12.28 -3.21 -13.56
N ASP A 167 13.14 -2.86 -12.60
CA ASP A 167 13.41 -3.58 -11.35
C ASP A 167 12.97 -2.81 -10.09
N ALA A 168 12.42 -1.60 -10.24
CA ALA A 168 11.82 -0.80 -9.15
C ALA A 168 10.53 -1.42 -8.58
N ILE A 169 10.06 -2.52 -9.16
CA ILE A 169 8.94 -3.34 -8.68
C ILE A 169 9.45 -4.75 -8.40
N LYS A 170 9.48 -5.16 -7.13
CA LYS A 170 9.81 -6.54 -6.74
C LYS A 170 8.59 -7.44 -6.97
N ILE A 171 8.82 -8.69 -7.35
CA ILE A 171 7.74 -9.65 -7.62
C ILE A 171 7.75 -10.71 -6.54
N VAL A 172 6.60 -10.94 -5.91
CA VAL A 172 6.41 -12.01 -4.92
C VAL A 172 5.42 -13.01 -5.51
N ALA A 173 5.85 -14.25 -5.73
CA ALA A 173 4.99 -15.31 -6.23
C ALA A 173 4.42 -16.15 -5.08
N GLY A 174 3.13 -16.48 -5.14
CA GLY A 174 2.50 -17.43 -4.22
C GLY A 174 2.93 -18.87 -4.50
N LEU A 175 3.66 -19.48 -3.56
CA LEU A 175 4.12 -20.87 -3.62
C LEU A 175 3.54 -21.66 -2.44
N LEU A 176 3.04 -22.87 -2.71
CA LEU A 176 2.81 -23.90 -1.69
C LEU A 176 4.01 -24.85 -1.70
N VAL A 177 4.57 -25.12 -0.52
CA VAL A 177 5.64 -26.11 -0.33
C VAL A 177 5.08 -27.24 0.53
N ILE A 178 5.18 -28.46 0.02
CA ILE A 178 5.03 -29.70 0.77
C ILE A 178 6.40 -30.38 0.69
N VAL A 179 6.91 -30.88 1.81
CA VAL A 179 8.25 -31.45 1.94
C VAL A 179 8.26 -32.46 3.08
N ASP A 180 9.02 -33.53 2.91
CA ASP A 180 9.33 -34.56 3.92
C ASP A 180 10.85 -34.83 3.90
N GLU A 181 11.35 -35.81 4.65
CA GLU A 181 12.76 -36.21 4.61
C GLU A 181 13.16 -36.90 3.29
N THR A 182 12.18 -37.41 2.52
CA THR A 182 12.36 -37.96 1.16
C THR A 182 11.29 -37.45 0.19
N ASP A 183 11.49 -37.75 -1.10
CA ASP A 183 10.43 -37.71 -2.13
C ASP A 183 9.35 -38.79 -1.89
#